data_AF-A0A968TA87-F1
#
_entry.id   AF-A0A968TA87-F1
#
_cell.length_a   1.000
_cell.length_b   1.000
_cell.length_c   1.000
_cell.angle_alpha   90.00
_cell.angle_beta   90.00
_cell.angle_gamma   90.00
#
_symmetry.space_group_name_H-M   'P 1'
#
loop_
_entity.id
_entity.type
_entity.pdbx_description
1 polymer ?
#
loop_
_entity_poly.entity_id
_entity_poly.type
_entity_poly.pdbx_seq_one_letter_code
_entity_poly.pdbx_strand_id
1 'polypeptide(L)'
;MKFGIDKGHNAPPDTGAVSKFGREDDLTRAVGAQVIDKLRALGHTAIDCTPSSASGVLDSLYQRVQAANSARVDVYVSIHFNAFNGNAKGTEIFAISAAARRIAEPVLTSIVSLGFTNRRVKDGSHLYVLRNTAMPAILVECCFLDSAEDMQRYDTATMVNAIVKGLAGKLPDPPPTVKPTDDNVLKLQKSLNRLQIRDANNQVLKEDGISGPATESATRKFHELMAIDAAGQPVPTTWKALDEIATEPVLRPNHADGYVVRYVEYRVGADIDGVYDAKAAEAVEAFQRRRGLSVDGVIGPQTWGALLGETKPPLALKTLRDTVLKQEPIDSSQIADPTRKYPLRGGEILALHSWNEEGNHVRVAFQGATFNGFNTWYAFTDHIEIYQDGKPLQIEPEDEQPQVAKRTDGFNLPGFASTFYLSEPIVPNGHFYWREALHNGERIPRSKAHVENILALARRLEEVRDRLGGFPMTVTSWYRPEPWNSSAGGVSNSRHLSGQAVDVLRPGLTGRQMASRLGDWPGGMGIYRSYPNLLHLDIRPYRARWGGA
;
A
#
# COMPACT_ATOMS: atom_id res chain seq x y z
N MET A 1 44.92 -14.82 6.17
CA MET A 1 45.14 -16.27 6.04
C MET A 1 44.58 -16.72 4.70
N LYS A 2 45.18 -17.80 4.18
CA LYS A 2 44.77 -18.51 2.98
C LYS A 2 44.15 -19.85 3.41
N PHE A 3 42.87 -20.03 3.15
CA PHE A 3 42.14 -21.26 3.45
C PHE A 3 42.02 -22.13 2.19
N GLY A 4 42.23 -23.43 2.32
CA GLY A 4 41.78 -24.42 1.35
C GLY A 4 40.47 -25.01 1.84
N ILE A 5 39.39 -24.79 1.10
CA ILE A 5 38.06 -25.30 1.42
C ILE A 5 37.75 -26.46 0.48
N ASP A 6 37.53 -27.62 1.06
CA ASP A 6 37.20 -28.86 0.38
C ASP A 6 35.73 -29.21 0.63
N LYS A 7 34.94 -29.30 -0.44
CA LYS A 7 33.54 -29.72 -0.38
C LYS A 7 33.54 -31.23 -0.58
N GLY A 8 33.39 -31.97 0.53
CA GLY A 8 33.41 -33.43 0.53
C GLY A 8 32.57 -34.01 -0.60
N HIS A 9 32.98 -35.13 -1.17
CA HIS A 9 32.33 -35.70 -2.36
C HIS A 9 32.33 -34.70 -3.52
N ASN A 10 31.26 -34.53 -4.29
CA ASN A 10 31.23 -33.55 -5.40
C ASN A 10 32.17 -33.85 -6.59
N ALA A 11 32.69 -35.08 -6.69
CA ALA A 11 33.44 -35.57 -7.85
C ALA A 11 32.70 -36.78 -8.44
N PRO A 12 31.78 -36.58 -9.41
CA PRO A 12 30.88 -37.64 -9.89
C PRO A 12 31.64 -38.92 -10.28
N PRO A 13 31.13 -40.12 -9.91
CA PRO A 13 29.80 -40.39 -9.34
C PRO A 13 29.73 -40.33 -7.80
N ASP A 14 30.77 -39.85 -7.11
CA ASP A 14 30.80 -39.79 -5.65
C ASP A 14 29.86 -38.70 -5.11
N THR A 15 28.74 -39.15 -4.53
CA THR A 15 27.67 -38.30 -3.96
C THR A 15 27.66 -38.31 -2.44
N GLY A 16 28.52 -39.11 -1.82
CA GLY A 16 28.50 -39.35 -0.37
C GLY A 16 27.25 -40.07 0.10
N ALA A 17 26.85 -39.81 1.34
CA ALA A 17 25.66 -40.41 1.90
C ALA A 17 24.36 -39.76 1.36
N VAL A 18 23.31 -40.59 1.26
CA VAL A 18 21.99 -40.19 0.73
C VAL A 18 20.91 -40.58 1.73
N SER A 19 20.03 -39.63 2.05
CA SER A 19 18.86 -39.88 2.90
C SER A 19 17.60 -39.25 2.31
N LYS A 20 16.48 -39.40 3.02
CA LYS A 20 15.22 -38.70 2.68
C LYS A 20 15.30 -37.17 2.78
N PHE A 21 16.36 -36.63 3.39
CA PHE A 21 16.57 -35.19 3.56
C PHE A 21 17.51 -34.60 2.49
N GLY A 22 18.16 -35.43 1.67
CA GLY A 22 19.03 -34.98 0.59
C GLY A 22 20.27 -35.85 0.42
N ARG A 23 21.21 -35.33 -0.37
CA ARG A 23 22.51 -35.94 -0.64
C ARG A 23 23.62 -35.11 0.00
N GLU A 24 24.64 -35.77 0.50
CA GLU A 24 25.78 -35.12 1.15
C GLU A 24 26.50 -34.15 0.22
N ASP A 25 26.71 -34.52 -1.04
CA ASP A 25 27.38 -33.66 -2.03
C ASP A 25 26.65 -32.33 -2.27
N ASP A 26 25.31 -32.33 -2.33
CA ASP A 26 24.50 -31.12 -2.46
C ASP A 26 24.67 -30.19 -1.24
N LEU A 27 24.68 -30.75 -0.02
CA LEU A 27 24.80 -29.98 1.22
C LEU A 27 26.22 -29.44 1.43
N THR A 28 27.24 -30.26 1.22
CA THR A 28 28.65 -29.86 1.30
C THR A 28 28.99 -28.80 0.24
N ARG A 29 28.38 -28.89 -0.97
CA ARG A 29 28.49 -27.85 -2.01
C ARG A 29 27.92 -26.52 -1.53
N ALA A 30 26.71 -26.55 -0.97
CA ALA A 30 26.03 -25.36 -0.50
C ALA A 30 26.78 -24.67 0.66
N VAL A 31 27.20 -25.44 1.66
CA VAL A 31 27.96 -24.92 2.81
C VAL A 31 29.32 -24.41 2.36
N GLY A 32 30.10 -25.21 1.64
CA GLY A 32 31.46 -24.85 1.28
C GLY A 32 31.56 -23.66 0.34
N ALA A 33 30.61 -23.50 -0.59
CA ALA A 33 30.56 -22.30 -1.44
C ALA A 33 30.39 -21.02 -0.60
N GLN A 34 29.45 -21.01 0.34
CA GLN A 34 29.18 -19.84 1.18
C GLN A 34 30.28 -19.58 2.23
N VAL A 35 30.95 -20.64 2.72
CA VAL A 35 32.15 -20.49 3.57
C VAL A 35 33.26 -19.79 2.80
N ILE A 36 33.53 -20.18 1.54
CA ILE A 36 34.51 -19.52 0.67
C ILE A 36 34.17 -18.03 0.53
N ASP A 37 32.91 -17.72 0.21
CA ASP A 37 32.48 -16.34 -0.03
C ASP A 37 32.62 -15.46 1.22
N LYS A 38 32.21 -15.96 2.40
CA LYS A 38 32.32 -15.21 3.65
C LYS A 38 33.75 -15.05 4.15
N LEU A 39 34.61 -16.04 3.95
CA LEU A 39 36.04 -15.91 4.24
C LEU A 39 36.68 -14.85 3.33
N ARG A 40 36.32 -14.82 2.04
CA ARG A 40 36.77 -13.77 1.11
C ARG A 40 36.26 -12.38 1.51
N ALA A 41 35.00 -12.27 1.94
CA ALA A 41 34.42 -11.02 2.44
C ALA A 41 35.13 -10.50 3.70
N LEU A 42 35.71 -11.39 4.51
CA LEU A 42 36.55 -11.05 5.66
C LEU A 42 37.99 -10.64 5.29
N GLY A 43 38.32 -10.58 3.99
CA GLY A 43 39.66 -10.26 3.50
C GLY A 43 40.63 -11.43 3.52
N HIS A 44 40.15 -12.67 3.70
CA HIS A 44 40.98 -13.86 3.58
C HIS A 44 41.04 -14.35 2.14
N THR A 45 42.09 -15.07 1.79
CA THR A 45 42.09 -15.85 0.54
C THR A 45 41.43 -17.19 0.83
N ALA A 46 40.43 -17.59 0.04
CA ALA A 46 39.83 -18.92 0.14
C ALA A 46 39.88 -19.61 -1.23
N ILE A 47 40.54 -20.76 -1.29
CA ILE A 47 40.74 -21.58 -2.48
C ILE A 47 39.78 -22.76 -2.40
N ASP A 48 39.02 -23.00 -3.47
CA ASP A 48 38.21 -24.21 -3.60
C ASP A 48 39.15 -25.38 -3.97
N CYS A 49 39.24 -26.38 -3.10
CA CYS A 49 40.06 -27.57 -3.31
C CYS A 49 39.27 -28.73 -3.93
N THR A 50 37.98 -28.53 -4.22
CA THR A 50 37.10 -29.57 -4.77
C THR A 50 37.41 -29.81 -6.25
N PRO A 51 37.74 -31.04 -6.68
CA PRO A 51 37.95 -31.36 -8.08
C PRO A 51 36.61 -31.36 -8.84
N SER A 52 36.64 -30.94 -10.11
CA SER A 52 35.45 -30.95 -10.98
C SER A 52 35.07 -32.36 -11.47
N SER A 53 36.02 -33.29 -11.47
CA SER A 53 35.86 -34.70 -11.83
C SER A 53 37.04 -35.52 -11.32
N ALA A 54 36.86 -36.83 -11.17
CA ALA A 54 37.93 -37.76 -10.80
C ALA A 54 37.68 -39.14 -11.41
N SER A 55 38.73 -39.90 -11.63
CA SER A 55 38.68 -41.30 -12.11
C SER A 55 38.30 -42.31 -11.03
N GLY A 56 38.30 -41.88 -9.76
CA GLY A 56 37.85 -42.66 -8.60
C GLY A 56 38.07 -41.91 -7.28
N VAL A 57 37.68 -42.53 -6.16
CA VAL A 57 37.76 -41.90 -4.83
C VAL A 57 39.18 -41.53 -4.44
N LEU A 58 40.16 -42.42 -4.67
CA LEU A 58 41.56 -42.14 -4.32
C LEU A 58 42.14 -40.97 -5.16
N ASP A 59 41.80 -40.91 -6.45
CA ASP A 59 42.18 -39.80 -7.34
C ASP A 59 41.53 -38.48 -6.89
N SER A 60 40.24 -38.50 -6.55
CA SER A 60 39.52 -37.35 -5.96
C SER A 60 40.20 -36.83 -4.70
N LEU A 61 40.55 -37.72 -3.76
CA LEU A 61 41.24 -37.38 -2.52
C LEU A 61 42.65 -36.82 -2.78
N TYR A 62 43.38 -37.39 -3.73
CA TYR A 62 44.69 -36.91 -4.16
C TYR A 62 44.62 -35.50 -4.75
N GLN A 63 43.67 -35.24 -5.65
CA GLN A 63 43.50 -33.92 -6.28
C GLN A 63 43.18 -32.81 -5.26
N ARG A 64 42.37 -33.09 -4.24
CA ARG A 64 42.06 -32.13 -3.15
C ARG A 64 43.31 -31.73 -2.38
N VAL A 65 44.10 -32.73 -2.01
CA VAL A 65 45.38 -32.55 -1.31
C VAL A 65 46.36 -31.77 -2.19
N GLN A 66 46.47 -32.12 -3.46
CA GLN A 66 47.32 -31.43 -4.42
C GLN A 66 46.92 -29.96 -4.59
N ALA A 67 45.63 -29.67 -4.69
CA ALA A 67 45.13 -28.29 -4.77
C ALA A 67 45.54 -27.47 -3.55
N ALA A 68 45.34 -28.01 -2.33
CA ALA A 68 45.70 -27.34 -1.09
C ALA A 68 47.22 -27.13 -0.95
N ASN A 69 48.02 -28.17 -1.22
CA ASN A 69 49.47 -28.13 -1.10
C ASN A 69 50.10 -27.21 -2.16
N SER A 70 49.66 -27.28 -3.41
CA SER A 70 50.16 -26.44 -4.50
C SER A 70 49.81 -24.98 -4.28
N ALA A 71 48.61 -24.70 -3.75
CA ALA A 71 48.21 -23.36 -3.37
C ALA A 71 48.91 -22.86 -2.10
N ARG A 72 49.62 -23.71 -1.34
CA ARG A 72 50.27 -23.37 -0.06
C ARG A 72 49.29 -22.67 0.89
N VAL A 73 48.12 -23.27 1.10
CA VAL A 73 47.13 -22.72 2.03
C VAL A 73 47.65 -22.84 3.48
N ASP A 74 47.25 -21.91 4.35
CA ASP A 74 47.62 -21.88 5.77
C ASP A 74 46.83 -22.91 6.58
N VAL A 75 45.57 -23.15 6.18
CA VAL A 75 44.64 -24.09 6.84
C VAL A 75 43.81 -24.81 5.78
N TYR A 76 43.64 -26.12 5.93
CA TYR A 76 42.75 -26.93 5.10
C TYR A 76 41.50 -27.35 5.89
N VAL A 77 40.33 -27.16 5.30
CA VAL A 77 39.03 -27.47 5.91
C VAL A 77 38.21 -28.29 4.93
N SER A 78 37.97 -29.55 5.26
CA SER A 78 37.05 -30.43 4.52
C SER A 78 35.68 -30.42 5.19
N ILE A 79 34.62 -30.23 4.40
CA ILE A 79 33.24 -30.08 4.88
C ILE A 79 32.44 -31.32 4.47
N HIS A 80 31.82 -31.98 5.44
CA HIS A 80 31.09 -33.23 5.31
C HIS A 80 29.79 -33.24 6.14
N PHE A 81 28.93 -34.22 5.87
CA PHE A 81 27.78 -34.54 6.71
C PHE A 81 27.78 -36.03 7.03
N ASN A 82 27.57 -36.35 8.31
CA ASN A 82 27.65 -37.72 8.77
C ASN A 82 26.37 -38.49 8.41
N ALA A 83 26.45 -39.82 8.40
CA ALA A 83 25.29 -40.70 8.32
C ALA A 83 25.57 -42.01 9.05
N PHE A 84 24.56 -42.61 9.66
CA PHE A 84 24.72 -43.90 10.34
C PHE A 84 23.47 -44.76 10.31
N ASN A 85 22.49 -44.48 11.17
CA ASN A 85 21.31 -45.33 11.40
C ASN A 85 20.01 -44.54 11.60
N GLY A 86 20.01 -43.25 11.25
CA GLY A 86 18.89 -42.32 11.45
C GLY A 86 18.64 -41.83 12.89
N ASN A 87 19.34 -42.38 13.90
CA ASN A 87 19.23 -41.96 15.30
C ASN A 87 20.48 -41.25 15.83
N ALA A 88 21.66 -41.54 15.26
CA ALA A 88 22.88 -40.82 15.59
C ALA A 88 22.74 -39.33 15.23
N LYS A 89 23.26 -38.44 16.07
CA LYS A 89 23.09 -36.99 15.92
C LYS A 89 24.25 -36.20 16.50
N GLY A 90 24.39 -34.96 16.05
CA GLY A 90 25.40 -34.01 16.49
C GLY A 90 26.52 -33.75 15.50
N THR A 91 27.46 -32.91 15.91
CA THR A 91 28.63 -32.51 15.11
C THR A 91 29.91 -33.09 15.72
N GLU A 92 30.83 -33.52 14.85
CA GLU A 92 32.20 -33.91 15.19
C GLU A 92 33.20 -33.29 14.22
N ILE A 93 34.43 -33.06 14.66
CA ILE A 93 35.49 -32.56 13.80
C ILE A 93 36.71 -33.46 13.95
N PHE A 94 37.28 -33.92 12.84
CA PHE A 94 38.49 -34.72 12.84
C PHE A 94 39.72 -33.84 12.64
N ALA A 95 40.77 -34.09 13.44
CA ALA A 95 42.05 -33.42 13.37
C ALA A 95 43.17 -34.35 13.84
N ILE A 96 44.38 -34.20 13.28
CA ILE A 96 45.55 -35.02 13.66
C ILE A 96 46.50 -34.23 14.57
N SER A 97 46.99 -33.09 14.10
CA SER A 97 48.03 -32.32 14.81
C SER A 97 47.44 -31.44 15.93
N ALA A 98 48.27 -31.08 16.91
CA ALA A 98 47.88 -30.12 17.96
C ALA A 98 47.48 -28.75 17.37
N ALA A 99 48.12 -28.34 16.27
CA ALA A 99 47.76 -27.12 15.56
C ALA A 99 46.37 -27.22 14.92
N ALA A 100 46.06 -28.34 14.26
CA ALA A 100 44.74 -28.58 13.69
C ALA A 100 43.65 -28.65 14.77
N ARG A 101 43.92 -29.29 15.93
CA ARG A 101 42.98 -29.32 17.06
C ARG A 101 42.66 -27.92 17.59
N ARG A 102 43.64 -27.01 17.69
CA ARG A 102 43.39 -25.60 18.08
C ARG A 102 42.48 -24.85 17.10
N ILE A 103 42.45 -25.25 15.83
CA ILE A 103 41.54 -24.70 14.81
C ILE A 103 40.15 -25.37 14.90
N ALA A 104 40.11 -26.67 15.16
CA ALA A 104 38.87 -27.44 15.26
C ALA A 104 37.99 -27.00 16.45
N GLU A 105 38.56 -26.74 17.61
CA GLU A 105 37.79 -26.47 18.84
C GLU A 105 36.86 -25.24 18.73
N PRO A 106 37.28 -24.07 18.20
CA PRO A 106 36.38 -22.94 18.00
C PRO A 106 35.27 -23.20 16.97
N VAL A 107 35.56 -23.98 15.92
CA VAL A 107 34.56 -24.39 14.90
C VAL A 107 33.51 -25.29 15.53
N LEU A 108 33.95 -26.33 16.26
CA LEU A 108 33.06 -27.24 16.97
C LEU A 108 32.19 -26.48 17.97
N THR A 109 32.80 -25.62 18.79
CA THR A 109 32.08 -24.81 19.79
C THR A 109 31.02 -23.93 19.13
N SER A 110 31.33 -23.33 17.98
CA SER A 110 30.40 -22.48 17.24
C SER A 110 29.23 -23.28 16.70
N ILE A 111 29.44 -24.49 16.16
CA ILE A 111 28.36 -25.34 15.66
C ILE A 111 27.50 -25.86 16.82
N VAL A 112 28.11 -26.30 17.92
CA VAL A 112 27.40 -26.76 19.13
C VAL A 112 26.51 -25.66 19.71
N SER A 113 26.90 -24.38 19.59
CA SER A 113 26.07 -23.24 20.04
C SER A 113 24.74 -23.09 19.29
N LEU A 114 24.60 -23.73 18.11
CA LEU A 114 23.33 -23.81 17.38
C LEU A 114 22.38 -24.90 17.94
N GLY A 115 22.83 -25.66 18.95
CA GLY A 115 22.06 -26.71 19.63
C GLY A 115 22.34 -28.14 19.13
N PHE A 116 23.37 -28.35 18.30
CA PHE A 116 23.79 -29.70 17.90
C PHE A 116 24.49 -30.43 19.05
N THR A 117 24.30 -31.75 19.12
CA THR A 117 24.99 -32.59 20.11
C THR A 117 26.51 -32.52 19.90
N ASN A 118 27.26 -32.22 20.96
CA ASN A 118 28.72 -32.13 20.89
C ASN A 118 29.36 -33.53 20.91
N ARG A 119 29.94 -33.97 19.78
CA ARG A 119 30.64 -35.26 19.67
C ARG A 119 32.17 -35.14 19.68
N ARG A 120 32.67 -33.94 20.03
CA ARG A 120 34.09 -33.60 20.26
C ARG A 120 34.94 -33.57 19.00
N VAL A 121 36.15 -33.02 19.14
CA VAL A 121 37.22 -33.17 18.17
C VAL A 121 37.83 -34.57 18.32
N LYS A 122 37.95 -35.31 17.21
CA LYS A 122 38.39 -36.71 17.19
C LYS A 122 39.66 -36.89 16.37
N ASP A 123 40.31 -38.03 16.58
CA ASP A 123 41.51 -38.39 15.82
C ASP A 123 41.16 -38.72 14.36
N GLY A 124 41.73 -37.94 13.45
CA GLY A 124 41.51 -38.05 12.01
C GLY A 124 42.58 -38.84 11.26
N SER A 125 43.44 -39.61 11.94
CA SER A 125 44.61 -40.25 11.31
C SER A 125 44.26 -41.31 10.27
N HIS A 126 43.01 -41.75 10.19
CA HIS A 126 42.53 -42.66 9.15
C HIS A 126 42.08 -41.93 7.87
N LEU A 127 41.91 -40.60 7.91
CA LEU A 127 41.38 -39.81 6.80
C LEU A 127 42.51 -39.35 5.87
N TYR A 128 42.39 -39.67 4.57
CA TYR A 128 43.43 -39.39 3.58
C TYR A 128 43.78 -37.90 3.48
N VAL A 129 42.78 -37.02 3.38
CA VAL A 129 43.01 -35.57 3.19
C VAL A 129 43.70 -34.93 4.39
N LEU A 130 43.45 -35.41 5.61
CA LEU A 130 44.09 -34.89 6.82
C LEU A 130 45.53 -35.38 6.97
N ARG A 131 45.84 -36.57 6.46
CA ARG A 131 47.18 -37.16 6.51
C ARG A 131 48.15 -36.58 5.48
N ASN A 132 47.65 -36.23 4.30
CA ASN A 132 48.51 -35.94 3.14
C ASN A 132 48.59 -34.44 2.79
N THR A 133 47.85 -33.59 3.51
CA THR A 133 48.01 -32.13 3.45
C THR A 133 49.23 -31.68 4.24
N ALA A 134 49.94 -30.66 3.73
CA ALA A 134 51.18 -30.16 4.33
C ALA A 134 50.95 -29.14 5.47
N MET A 135 49.73 -28.62 5.60
CA MET A 135 49.32 -27.62 6.58
C MET A 135 48.35 -28.22 7.60
N PRO A 136 48.04 -27.54 8.73
CA PRO A 136 46.99 -27.96 9.64
C PRO A 136 45.65 -28.17 8.90
N ALA A 137 45.09 -29.36 9.07
CA ALA A 137 43.89 -29.80 8.37
C ALA A 137 42.82 -30.30 9.33
N ILE A 138 41.57 -29.91 9.09
CA ILE A 138 40.39 -30.40 9.82
C ILE A 138 39.34 -30.93 8.83
N LEU A 139 38.55 -31.91 9.27
CA LEU A 139 37.36 -32.37 8.56
C LEU A 139 36.14 -32.17 9.48
N VAL A 140 35.17 -31.40 9.01
CA VAL A 140 33.98 -31.00 9.77
C VAL A 140 32.81 -31.87 9.34
N GLU A 141 32.31 -32.70 10.26
CA GLU A 141 31.01 -33.33 10.13
C GLU A 141 29.95 -32.37 10.69
N CYS A 142 29.26 -31.67 9.79
CA CYS A 142 28.35 -30.57 10.15
C CYS A 142 27.22 -31.06 11.07
N CYS A 143 26.55 -32.14 10.66
CA CYS A 143 25.55 -32.89 11.43
C CYS A 143 25.25 -34.23 10.73
N PHE A 144 24.34 -35.05 11.27
CA PHE A 144 23.92 -36.31 10.64
C PHE A 144 22.78 -36.06 9.63
N LEU A 145 23.04 -36.31 8.34
CA LEU A 145 22.07 -36.07 7.26
C LEU A 145 20.90 -37.06 7.24
N ASP A 146 21.03 -38.20 7.93
CA ASP A 146 19.98 -39.21 8.08
C ASP A 146 19.18 -39.04 9.39
N SER A 147 19.58 -38.12 10.26
CA SER A 147 18.90 -37.83 11.52
C SER A 147 17.85 -36.74 11.35
N ALA A 148 16.59 -37.09 11.67
CA ALA A 148 15.49 -36.15 11.56
C ALA A 148 15.65 -34.93 12.49
N GLU A 149 16.22 -35.12 13.66
CA GLU A 149 16.42 -34.04 14.64
C GLU A 149 17.52 -33.07 14.19
N ASP A 150 18.64 -33.59 13.68
CA ASP A 150 19.70 -32.75 13.13
C ASP A 150 19.22 -32.01 11.89
N MET A 151 18.52 -32.68 10.97
CA MET A 151 18.04 -32.07 9.73
C MET A 151 16.87 -31.10 9.94
N GLN A 152 16.09 -31.23 11.02
CA GLN A 152 15.12 -30.22 11.42
C GLN A 152 15.81 -28.96 11.98
N ARG A 153 16.96 -29.12 12.64
CA ARG A 153 17.75 -28.02 13.19
C ARG A 153 18.65 -27.36 12.14
N TYR A 154 19.09 -28.13 11.16
CA TYR A 154 20.02 -27.68 10.13
C TYR A 154 19.42 -26.57 9.28
N ASP A 155 20.14 -25.45 9.26
CA ASP A 155 19.97 -24.40 8.27
C ASP A 155 21.34 -24.06 7.70
N THR A 156 21.44 -24.00 6.37
CA THR A 156 22.71 -23.79 5.67
C THR A 156 23.38 -22.48 6.11
N ALA A 157 22.62 -21.39 6.26
CA ALA A 157 23.19 -20.08 6.58
C ALA A 157 23.76 -20.03 8.01
N THR A 158 23.04 -20.59 8.98
CA THR A 158 23.50 -20.68 10.38
C THR A 158 24.71 -21.60 10.53
N MET A 159 24.74 -22.76 9.84
CA MET A 159 25.88 -23.68 9.83
C MET A 159 27.12 -23.00 9.23
N VAL A 160 26.97 -22.35 8.07
CA VAL A 160 28.03 -21.57 7.43
C VAL A 160 28.56 -20.49 8.38
N ASN A 161 27.68 -19.75 9.04
CA ASN A 161 28.08 -18.71 9.99
C ASN A 161 28.86 -19.29 11.18
N ALA A 162 28.43 -20.43 11.72
CA ALA A 162 29.16 -21.10 12.80
C ALA A 162 30.56 -21.53 12.36
N ILE A 163 30.69 -22.12 11.17
CA ILE A 163 31.99 -22.53 10.62
C ILE A 163 32.90 -21.32 10.42
N VAL A 164 32.41 -20.26 9.77
CA VAL A 164 33.21 -19.05 9.50
C VAL A 164 33.60 -18.34 10.79
N LYS A 165 32.68 -18.22 11.76
CA LYS A 165 32.97 -17.63 13.07
C LYS A 165 34.03 -18.42 13.82
N GLY A 166 33.99 -19.75 13.76
CA GLY A 166 35.02 -20.59 14.36
C GLY A 166 36.38 -20.45 13.68
N LEU A 167 36.43 -20.39 12.35
CA LEU A 167 37.67 -20.29 11.58
C LEU A 167 38.34 -18.91 11.68
N ALA A 168 37.55 -17.83 11.64
CA ALA A 168 38.04 -16.46 11.53
C ALA A 168 37.83 -15.61 12.80
N GLY A 169 37.17 -16.17 13.83
CA GLY A 169 36.83 -15.48 15.08
C GLY A 169 35.69 -14.46 14.97
N LYS A 170 35.23 -14.14 13.75
CA LYS A 170 34.17 -13.18 13.46
C LYS A 170 33.43 -13.54 12.17
N LEU A 171 32.28 -12.90 11.96
CA LEU A 171 31.54 -12.94 10.69
C LEU A 171 31.86 -11.68 9.88
N PRO A 172 31.78 -11.72 8.54
CA PRO A 172 31.80 -10.47 7.77
C PRO A 172 30.64 -9.60 8.23
N ASP A 173 30.83 -8.29 8.20
CA ASP A 173 29.71 -7.36 8.36
C ASP A 173 28.63 -7.79 7.36
N PRO A 174 27.34 -7.75 7.76
CA PRO A 174 26.27 -8.05 6.83
C PRO A 174 26.52 -7.19 5.58
N PRO A 175 26.48 -7.77 4.37
CA PRO A 175 26.64 -6.98 3.16
C PRO A 175 25.68 -5.81 3.25
N PRO A 176 26.06 -4.57 2.87
CA PRO A 176 25.14 -3.45 2.86
C PRO A 176 23.90 -3.93 2.13
N THR A 177 22.77 -3.99 2.83
CA THR A 177 21.54 -4.59 2.30
C THR A 177 21.04 -3.71 1.18
N VAL A 178 21.47 -3.98 -0.04
CA VAL A 178 20.72 -3.60 -1.22
C VAL A 178 19.62 -4.64 -1.35
N LYS A 179 18.57 -4.51 -0.51
CA LYS A 179 17.28 -5.10 -0.87
C LYS A 179 16.85 -4.42 -2.18
N PRO A 180 16.25 -5.15 -3.15
CA PRO A 180 15.62 -4.51 -4.29
C PRO A 180 14.66 -3.44 -3.75
N THR A 181 14.74 -2.22 -4.29
CA THR A 181 13.77 -1.16 -4.00
C THR A 181 12.38 -1.69 -4.34
N ASP A 182 11.49 -1.75 -3.36
CA ASP A 182 10.08 -2.08 -3.58
C ASP A 182 9.32 -0.77 -3.76
N ASP A 183 8.77 -0.56 -4.96
CA ASP A 183 7.99 0.63 -5.30
C ASP A 183 6.78 0.83 -4.37
N ASN A 184 6.20 -0.27 -3.85
CA ASN A 184 5.14 -0.18 -2.86
C ASN A 184 5.69 0.30 -1.51
N VAL A 185 6.85 -0.19 -1.08
CA VAL A 185 7.48 0.29 0.16
C VAL A 185 7.86 1.77 0.03
N LEU A 186 8.37 2.17 -1.12
CA LEU A 186 8.69 3.58 -1.39
C LEU A 186 7.43 4.44 -1.37
N LYS A 187 6.33 3.97 -2.01
CA LYS A 187 5.01 4.63 -1.93
C LYS A 187 4.54 4.75 -0.49
N LEU A 188 4.65 3.69 0.31
CA LEU A 188 4.27 3.68 1.72
C LEU A 188 5.08 4.70 2.52
N GLN A 189 6.41 4.69 2.40
CA GLN A 189 7.30 5.62 3.11
C GLN A 189 6.94 7.08 2.77
N LYS A 190 6.73 7.39 1.49
CA LYS A 190 6.28 8.71 1.02
C LYS A 190 4.94 9.11 1.62
N SER A 191 3.95 8.22 1.58
CA SER A 191 2.64 8.47 2.15
C SER A 191 2.72 8.72 3.67
N LEU A 192 3.44 7.88 4.42
CA LEU A 192 3.59 8.04 5.87
C LEU A 192 4.34 9.33 6.23
N ASN A 193 5.42 9.66 5.51
CA ASN A 193 6.14 10.93 5.70
C ASN A 193 5.26 12.15 5.43
N ARG A 194 4.51 12.14 4.33
CA ARG A 194 3.54 13.21 4.00
C ARG A 194 2.49 13.38 5.09
N LEU A 195 1.97 12.28 5.62
CA LEU A 195 1.03 12.27 6.73
C LEU A 195 1.67 12.62 8.08
N GLN A 196 2.98 12.87 8.12
CA GLN A 196 3.78 13.12 9.33
C GLN A 196 3.71 11.96 10.35
N ILE A 197 3.55 10.73 9.85
CA ILE A 197 3.64 9.51 10.66
C ILE A 197 5.11 9.11 10.75
N ARG A 198 5.66 9.30 11.94
CA ARG A 198 7.06 9.04 12.28
C ARG A 198 7.25 7.63 12.83
N ASP A 199 8.49 7.15 12.79
CA ASP A 199 8.86 5.88 13.41
C ASP A 199 8.74 5.92 14.94
N ALA A 200 9.01 4.79 15.60
CA ALA A 200 8.97 4.66 17.06
C ALA A 200 9.93 5.61 17.80
N ASN A 201 10.97 6.11 17.14
CA ASN A 201 11.93 7.06 17.68
C ASN A 201 11.60 8.52 17.31
N ASN A 202 10.41 8.76 16.76
CA ASN A 202 9.95 10.06 16.28
C ASN A 202 10.78 10.64 15.12
N GLN A 203 11.42 9.78 14.33
CA GLN A 203 12.20 10.16 13.16
C GLN A 203 11.38 10.07 11.87
N VAL A 204 11.76 10.89 10.88
CA VAL A 204 11.19 10.83 9.52
C VAL A 204 11.72 9.57 8.84
N LEU A 205 10.86 8.88 8.08
CA LEU A 205 11.28 7.69 7.36
C LEU A 205 12.22 8.06 6.21
N LYS A 206 13.22 7.23 6.00
CA LYS A 206 14.02 7.31 4.77
C LYS A 206 13.19 6.73 3.62
N GLU A 207 13.06 7.48 2.53
CA GLU A 207 12.33 7.07 1.31
C GLU A 207 13.23 6.27 0.38
N ASP A 208 13.67 5.10 0.83
CA ASP A 208 14.63 4.25 0.11
C ASP A 208 14.01 2.97 -0.47
N GLY A 209 12.71 2.76 -0.30
CA GLY A 209 12.02 1.55 -0.77
C GLY A 209 12.40 0.30 0.01
N ILE A 210 13.04 0.44 1.18
CA ILE A 210 13.49 -0.67 2.03
C ILE A 210 12.56 -0.80 3.25
N SER A 211 11.88 -1.94 3.36
CA SER A 211 11.08 -2.25 4.54
C SER A 211 12.02 -2.73 5.65
N GLY A 212 12.30 -1.83 6.59
CA GLY A 212 13.12 -2.05 7.78
C GLY A 212 12.40 -1.56 9.05
N PRO A 213 13.04 -1.65 10.22
CA PRO A 213 12.39 -1.42 11.51
C PRO A 213 11.70 -0.06 11.64
N ALA A 214 12.28 0.99 11.05
CA ALA A 214 11.67 2.32 11.02
C ALA A 214 10.34 2.30 10.25
N THR A 215 10.36 1.81 9.00
CA THR A 215 9.17 1.66 8.15
C THR A 215 8.09 0.83 8.85
N GLU A 216 8.45 -0.36 9.37
CA GLU A 216 7.51 -1.25 10.05
C GLU A 216 6.88 -0.61 11.29
N SER A 217 7.66 0.11 12.09
CA SER A 217 7.15 0.78 13.29
C SER A 217 6.20 1.94 12.95
N ALA A 218 6.50 2.72 11.92
CA ALA A 218 5.61 3.77 11.44
C ALA A 218 4.33 3.19 10.81
N THR A 219 4.42 2.08 10.08
CA THR A 219 3.26 1.37 9.54
C THR A 219 2.36 0.83 10.65
N ARG A 220 2.94 0.25 11.72
CA ARG A 220 2.18 -0.19 12.90
C ARG A 220 1.47 0.98 13.58
N LYS A 221 2.17 2.10 13.78
CA LYS A 221 1.56 3.32 14.31
C LYS A 221 0.39 3.77 13.43
N PHE A 222 0.55 3.78 12.11
CA PHE A 222 -0.54 4.11 11.20
C PHE A 222 -1.73 3.15 11.35
N HIS A 223 -1.49 1.84 11.46
CA HIS A 223 -2.56 0.86 11.66
C HIS A 223 -3.33 1.07 12.96
N GLU A 224 -2.62 1.34 14.07
CA GLU A 224 -3.24 1.68 15.36
C GLU A 224 -4.11 2.94 15.23
N LEU A 225 -3.59 3.98 14.60
CA LEU A 225 -4.32 5.23 14.34
C LEU A 225 -5.52 5.04 13.42
N MET A 226 -5.52 4.04 12.54
CA MET A 226 -6.61 3.77 11.60
C MET A 226 -7.56 2.65 12.07
N ALA A 227 -7.31 2.02 13.21
CA ALA A 227 -7.99 0.80 13.66
C ALA A 227 -7.96 -0.33 12.61
N ILE A 228 -6.81 -0.49 11.95
CA ILE A 228 -6.55 -1.58 11.01
C ILE A 228 -5.91 -2.74 11.78
N ASP A 229 -6.59 -3.89 11.82
CA ASP A 229 -6.06 -5.11 12.45
C ASP A 229 -5.01 -5.79 11.53
N ALA A 230 -3.78 -5.28 11.58
CA ALA A 230 -2.64 -5.81 10.84
C ALA A 230 -1.33 -5.60 11.61
N ALA A 231 -0.39 -6.55 11.48
CA ALA A 231 0.85 -6.59 12.27
C ALA A 231 1.96 -5.62 11.78
N GLY A 232 1.59 -4.41 11.30
CA GLY A 232 2.56 -3.43 10.77
C GLY A 232 3.08 -3.74 9.36
N GLN A 233 2.41 -4.62 8.63
CA GLN A 233 2.66 -4.90 7.20
C GLN A 233 1.54 -4.28 6.35
N PRO A 234 1.85 -3.58 5.23
CA PRO A 234 0.81 -2.97 4.41
C PRO A 234 -0.13 -4.03 3.82
N VAL A 235 -1.43 -3.85 4.07
CA VAL A 235 -2.53 -4.68 3.57
C VAL A 235 -3.47 -3.84 2.69
N PRO A 236 -4.42 -4.43 1.91
CA PRO A 236 -5.31 -3.65 1.06
C PRO A 236 -6.05 -2.50 1.76
N THR A 237 -6.46 -2.69 3.02
CA THR A 237 -7.07 -1.64 3.84
C THR A 237 -6.11 -0.52 4.23
N THR A 238 -4.80 -0.80 4.31
CA THR A 238 -3.76 0.23 4.49
C THR A 238 -3.77 1.19 3.31
N TRP A 239 -3.76 0.65 2.09
CA TRP A 239 -3.78 1.47 0.87
C TRP A 239 -5.07 2.25 0.72
N LYS A 240 -6.21 1.61 1.00
CA LYS A 240 -7.52 2.29 1.03
C LYS A 240 -7.51 3.49 1.97
N ALA A 241 -7.05 3.32 3.21
CA ALA A 241 -6.98 4.42 4.19
C ALA A 241 -6.05 5.55 3.72
N LEU A 242 -4.87 5.21 3.19
CA LEU A 242 -3.93 6.18 2.64
C LEU A 242 -4.53 6.96 1.46
N ASP A 243 -5.20 6.27 0.54
CA ASP A 243 -5.82 6.86 -0.64
C ASP A 243 -7.01 7.76 -0.24
N GLU A 244 -7.84 7.36 0.73
CA GLU A 244 -8.95 8.19 1.25
C GLU A 244 -8.44 9.48 1.89
N ILE A 245 -7.42 9.41 2.77
CA ILE A 245 -6.82 10.60 3.39
C ILE A 245 -6.17 11.50 2.31
N ALA A 246 -5.58 10.92 1.28
CA ALA A 246 -4.94 11.67 0.20
C ALA A 246 -5.93 12.49 -0.64
N THR A 247 -7.24 12.23 -0.56
CA THR A 247 -8.26 13.04 -1.24
C THR A 247 -8.52 14.39 -0.57
N GLU A 248 -8.07 14.58 0.68
CA GLU A 248 -8.25 15.83 1.45
C GLU A 248 -9.71 16.36 1.43
N PRO A 249 -10.70 15.54 1.82
CA PRO A 249 -12.09 15.93 1.73
C PRO A 249 -12.41 17.09 2.70
N VAL A 250 -13.42 17.89 2.36
CA VAL A 250 -13.91 18.92 3.28
C VAL A 250 -14.67 18.24 4.41
N LEU A 251 -14.11 18.27 5.63
CA LEU A 251 -14.75 17.69 6.80
C LEU A 251 -15.40 18.72 7.71
N ARG A 252 -16.48 18.31 8.37
CA ARG A 252 -17.33 19.15 9.22
C ARG A 252 -17.91 18.34 10.38
N PRO A 253 -18.41 18.98 11.45
CA PRO A 253 -19.16 18.29 12.49
C PRO A 253 -20.29 17.42 11.91
N ASN A 254 -20.43 16.21 12.44
CA ASN A 254 -21.30 15.12 12.02
C ASN A 254 -20.83 14.28 10.81
N HIS A 255 -19.62 14.52 10.27
CA HIS A 255 -19.01 13.57 9.33
C HIS A 255 -18.54 12.29 10.04
N ALA A 256 -18.74 11.16 9.38
CA ALA A 256 -18.24 9.85 9.81
C ALA A 256 -17.43 9.22 8.66
N ASP A 257 -16.28 9.82 8.35
CA ASP A 257 -15.38 9.38 7.27
C ASP A 257 -14.24 8.48 7.78
N GLY A 258 -14.49 7.72 8.85
CA GLY A 258 -13.67 6.61 9.34
C GLY A 258 -12.17 6.91 9.42
N TYR A 259 -11.41 6.52 8.39
CA TYR A 259 -9.96 6.73 8.33
C TYR A 259 -9.56 8.21 8.26
N VAL A 260 -10.30 9.03 7.51
CA VAL A 260 -9.97 10.45 7.34
C VAL A 260 -10.17 11.21 8.63
N VAL A 261 -11.30 10.98 9.32
CA VAL A 261 -11.59 11.60 10.62
C VAL A 261 -10.59 11.14 11.67
N ARG A 262 -10.27 9.84 11.73
CA ARG A 262 -9.23 9.33 12.65
C ARG A 262 -7.87 9.99 12.45
N TYR A 263 -7.47 10.21 11.20
CA TYR A 263 -6.23 10.90 10.90
C TYR A 263 -6.27 12.35 11.41
N VAL A 264 -7.37 13.06 11.16
CA VAL A 264 -7.56 14.42 11.66
C VAL A 264 -7.48 14.47 13.18
N GLU A 265 -8.25 13.63 13.87
CA GLU A 265 -8.30 13.55 15.34
C GLU A 265 -6.89 13.39 15.92
N TYR A 266 -6.11 12.47 15.35
CA TYR A 266 -4.70 12.30 15.71
C TYR A 266 -3.88 13.59 15.55
N ARG A 267 -4.05 14.31 14.44
CA ARG A 267 -3.26 15.51 14.12
C ARG A 267 -3.66 16.74 14.92
N VAL A 268 -4.93 16.85 15.32
CA VAL A 268 -5.43 17.96 16.16
C VAL A 268 -5.30 17.68 17.66
N GLY A 269 -5.10 16.42 18.04
CA GLY A 269 -4.97 15.96 19.42
C GLY A 269 -6.30 15.64 20.09
N ALA A 270 -7.29 15.16 19.33
CA ALA A 270 -8.57 14.68 19.84
C ALA A 270 -8.53 13.17 20.15
N ASP A 271 -9.59 12.68 20.80
CA ASP A 271 -9.84 11.24 20.93
C ASP A 271 -10.05 10.64 19.54
N ILE A 272 -9.41 9.50 19.26
CA ILE A 272 -9.39 8.89 17.92
C ILE A 272 -10.48 7.81 17.83
N ASP A 273 -11.70 8.20 17.51
CA ASP A 273 -12.84 7.30 17.34
C ASP A 273 -13.40 7.27 15.90
N GLY A 274 -12.98 8.21 15.04
CA GLY A 274 -13.40 8.31 13.66
C GLY A 274 -14.74 8.99 13.46
N VAL A 275 -15.23 9.72 14.46
CA VAL A 275 -16.49 10.45 14.42
C VAL A 275 -16.22 11.93 14.67
N TYR A 276 -16.56 12.76 13.69
CA TYR A 276 -16.39 14.20 13.82
C TYR A 276 -17.50 14.78 14.70
N ASP A 277 -17.40 14.56 16.00
CA ASP A 277 -18.35 15.03 17.00
C ASP A 277 -18.04 16.47 17.48
N ALA A 278 -18.76 16.93 18.51
CA ALA A 278 -18.56 18.25 19.08
C ALA A 278 -17.16 18.44 19.71
N LYS A 279 -16.55 17.37 20.25
CA LYS A 279 -15.20 17.44 20.84
C LYS A 279 -14.13 17.50 19.75
N ALA A 280 -14.28 16.70 18.69
CA ALA A 280 -13.43 16.78 17.51
C ALA A 280 -13.49 18.18 16.89
N ALA A 281 -14.68 18.79 16.82
CA ALA A 281 -14.85 20.17 16.36
C ALA A 281 -14.10 21.18 17.22
N GLU A 282 -14.21 21.10 18.56
CA GLU A 282 -13.47 21.97 19.48
C GLU A 282 -11.95 21.83 19.28
N ALA A 283 -11.45 20.60 19.11
CA ALA A 283 -10.03 20.34 18.87
C ALA A 283 -9.55 20.93 17.52
N VAL A 284 -10.37 20.82 16.47
CA VAL A 284 -10.10 21.42 15.15
C VAL A 284 -10.08 22.94 15.24
N GLU A 285 -11.05 23.56 15.90
CA GLU A 285 -11.09 25.01 16.10
C GLU A 285 -9.88 25.50 16.90
N ALA A 286 -9.49 24.76 17.95
CA ALA A 286 -8.28 25.05 18.72
C ALA A 286 -7.01 24.91 17.86
N PHE A 287 -6.94 23.89 17.00
CA PHE A 287 -5.85 23.73 16.04
C PHE A 287 -5.79 24.89 15.04
N GLN A 288 -6.91 25.28 14.45
CA GLN A 288 -7.02 26.42 13.54
C GLN A 288 -6.51 27.70 14.20
N ARG A 289 -6.96 27.98 15.43
CA ARG A 289 -6.50 29.13 16.22
C ARG A 289 -4.99 29.13 16.43
N ARG A 290 -4.40 27.98 16.79
CA ARG A 290 -2.94 27.83 16.97
C ARG A 290 -2.15 28.03 15.68
N ARG A 291 -2.75 27.73 14.53
CA ARG A 291 -2.12 27.84 13.21
C ARG A 291 -2.38 29.19 12.51
N GLY A 292 -3.10 30.11 13.15
CA GLY A 292 -3.46 31.39 12.54
C GLY A 292 -4.45 31.25 11.38
N LEU A 293 -5.24 30.18 11.38
CA LEU A 293 -6.29 29.90 10.40
C LEU A 293 -7.62 30.49 10.87
N SER A 294 -8.58 30.62 9.95
CA SER A 294 -9.95 30.98 10.32
C SER A 294 -10.55 29.86 11.18
N VAL A 295 -11.09 30.25 12.34
CA VAL A 295 -11.70 29.32 13.29
C VAL A 295 -13.16 29.13 12.87
N ASP A 296 -13.41 28.09 12.08
CA ASP A 296 -14.72 27.77 11.51
C ASP A 296 -15.15 26.31 11.79
N GLY A 297 -14.27 25.51 12.41
CA GLY A 297 -14.49 24.09 12.68
C GLY A 297 -14.61 23.24 11.40
N VAL A 298 -14.19 23.76 10.24
CA VAL A 298 -14.22 23.09 8.94
C VAL A 298 -12.80 22.78 8.47
N ILE A 299 -12.60 21.55 8.03
CA ILE A 299 -11.31 21.09 7.52
C ILE A 299 -11.32 21.24 6.01
N GLY A 300 -11.10 22.47 5.54
CA GLY A 300 -10.91 22.78 4.13
C GLY A 300 -9.43 22.72 3.71
N PRO A 301 -9.11 23.11 2.47
CA PRO A 301 -7.76 23.03 1.92
C PRO A 301 -6.69 23.67 2.82
N GLN A 302 -6.94 24.86 3.37
CA GLN A 302 -5.96 25.54 4.23
C GLN A 302 -5.72 24.77 5.54
N THR A 303 -6.76 24.21 6.15
CA THR A 303 -6.64 23.33 7.33
C THR A 303 -5.86 22.06 6.97
N TRP A 304 -6.14 21.43 5.82
CA TRP A 304 -5.37 20.27 5.32
C TRP A 304 -3.90 20.60 5.10
N GLY A 305 -3.58 21.76 4.53
CA GLY A 305 -2.22 22.26 4.41
C GLY A 305 -1.51 22.33 5.76
N ALA A 306 -2.13 22.98 6.74
CA ALA A 306 -1.57 23.10 8.08
C ALA A 306 -1.42 21.75 8.80
N LEU A 307 -2.36 20.82 8.59
CA LEU A 307 -2.21 19.44 9.05
C LEU A 307 -0.97 18.85 8.35
N LEU A 308 -0.92 18.75 7.03
CA LEU A 308 0.18 18.08 6.33
C LEU A 308 1.54 18.80 6.41
N GLY A 309 1.58 20.05 6.90
CA GLY A 309 2.78 20.89 6.88
C GLY A 309 3.09 21.42 5.48
N GLU A 310 2.06 21.53 4.64
CA GLU A 310 2.10 21.98 3.27
C GLU A 310 1.50 23.39 3.17
N THR A 311 2.08 24.26 2.35
CA THR A 311 1.43 25.52 1.96
C THR A 311 0.46 25.26 0.81
N LYS A 312 -0.83 25.53 1.01
CA LYS A 312 -1.83 25.39 -0.05
C LYS A 312 -2.01 26.72 -0.80
N PRO A 313 -2.40 26.68 -2.09
CA PRO A 313 -2.61 27.90 -2.86
C PRO A 313 -3.71 28.77 -2.26
N PRO A 314 -3.63 30.11 -2.40
CA PRO A 314 -4.62 31.01 -1.83
C PRO A 314 -5.99 30.80 -2.49
N LEU A 315 -7.04 30.87 -1.67
CA LEU A 315 -8.43 30.83 -2.10
C LEU A 315 -9.01 32.25 -2.05
N ALA A 316 -9.92 32.58 -2.95
CA ALA A 316 -10.64 33.85 -2.94
C ALA A 316 -12.06 33.70 -3.47
N LEU A 317 -12.97 34.55 -3.00
CA LEU A 317 -14.29 34.78 -3.55
C LEU A 317 -14.23 36.04 -4.39
N LYS A 318 -14.78 35.99 -5.60
CA LYS A 318 -15.04 37.16 -6.43
C LYS A 318 -16.54 37.33 -6.58
N THR A 319 -17.07 38.50 -6.27
CA THR A 319 -18.47 38.80 -6.56
C THR A 319 -18.64 39.17 -8.04
N LEU A 320 -19.61 38.57 -8.71
CA LEU A 320 -19.95 38.85 -10.11
C LEU A 320 -20.88 40.06 -10.25
N ARG A 321 -21.67 40.33 -9.21
CA ARG A 321 -22.64 41.44 -9.10
C ARG A 321 -22.87 41.77 -7.63
N ASP A 322 -23.61 42.84 -7.37
CA ASP A 322 -24.05 43.17 -6.02
C ASP A 322 -24.81 41.99 -5.41
N THR A 323 -24.44 41.60 -4.19
CA THR A 323 -24.97 40.42 -3.53
C THR A 323 -25.02 40.63 -2.02
N VAL A 324 -25.64 39.67 -1.32
CA VAL A 324 -25.79 39.72 0.14
C VAL A 324 -25.25 38.42 0.70
N LEU A 325 -24.26 38.54 1.58
CA LEU A 325 -23.85 37.46 2.47
C LEU A 325 -24.94 37.22 3.52
N LYS A 326 -25.22 35.96 3.82
CA LYS A 326 -26.28 35.54 4.75
C LYS A 326 -25.75 34.55 5.79
N GLN A 327 -26.32 34.53 6.99
CA GLN A 327 -25.99 33.51 8.00
C GLN A 327 -26.71 32.16 7.77
N GLU A 328 -27.61 32.09 6.79
CA GLU A 328 -28.38 30.90 6.41
C GLU A 328 -28.49 30.78 4.87
N PRO A 329 -28.61 29.56 4.32
CA PRO A 329 -28.74 29.32 2.87
C PRO A 329 -30.17 29.55 2.37
N ILE A 330 -30.77 30.69 2.72
CA ILE A 330 -32.12 31.08 2.29
C ILE A 330 -32.10 32.43 1.55
N ASP A 331 -33.21 32.81 0.93
CA ASP A 331 -33.28 34.13 0.29
C ASP A 331 -33.10 35.24 1.34
N SER A 332 -32.30 36.25 1.01
CA SER A 332 -32.01 37.38 1.91
C SER A 332 -33.27 38.17 2.34
N SER A 333 -34.32 38.12 1.53
CA SER A 333 -35.63 38.71 1.84
C SER A 333 -36.35 38.01 2.99
N GLN A 334 -36.02 36.76 3.27
CA GLN A 334 -36.62 35.96 4.35
C GLN A 334 -35.92 36.17 5.71
N ILE A 335 -34.73 36.79 5.71
CA ILE A 335 -33.97 37.05 6.94
C ILE A 335 -34.36 38.44 7.46
N ALA A 336 -35.13 38.47 8.55
CA ALA A 336 -35.58 39.70 9.19
C ALA A 336 -34.45 40.45 9.93
N ASP A 337 -33.54 39.71 10.57
CA ASP A 337 -32.45 40.29 11.35
C ASP A 337 -31.35 40.88 10.45
N PRO A 338 -31.10 42.20 10.50
CA PRO A 338 -30.10 42.85 9.65
C PRO A 338 -28.66 42.46 10.03
N THR A 339 -28.38 42.00 11.25
CA THR A 339 -27.04 41.57 11.67
C THR A 339 -26.61 40.28 10.97
N ARG A 340 -27.60 39.49 10.51
CA ARG A 340 -27.42 38.22 9.81
C ARG A 340 -27.29 38.37 8.29
N LYS A 341 -27.14 39.61 7.81
CA LYS A 341 -26.94 39.96 6.40
C LYS A 341 -25.78 40.94 6.26
N TYR A 342 -25.02 40.83 5.18
CA TYR A 342 -24.01 41.82 4.85
C TYR A 342 -23.94 42.06 3.34
N PRO A 343 -24.14 43.30 2.85
CA PRO A 343 -24.08 43.60 1.42
C PRO A 343 -22.63 43.60 0.92
N LEU A 344 -22.41 43.03 -0.26
CA LEU A 344 -21.16 43.10 -1.01
C LEU A 344 -21.43 43.69 -2.40
N ARG A 345 -20.52 44.52 -2.90
CA ARG A 345 -20.61 45.07 -4.26
C ARG A 345 -20.07 44.08 -5.27
N GLY A 346 -20.55 44.17 -6.51
CA GLY A 346 -19.99 43.43 -7.64
C GLY A 346 -18.53 43.80 -7.92
N GLY A 347 -17.70 42.79 -8.20
CA GLY A 347 -16.28 42.94 -8.50
C GLY A 347 -15.34 42.91 -7.28
N GLU A 348 -15.87 42.78 -6.06
CA GLU A 348 -15.05 42.60 -4.86
C GLU A 348 -14.35 41.24 -4.89
N ILE A 349 -13.08 41.20 -4.46
CA ILE A 349 -12.29 39.99 -4.29
C ILE A 349 -11.90 39.87 -2.82
N LEU A 350 -12.35 38.80 -2.18
CA LEU A 350 -12.19 38.56 -0.76
C LEU A 350 -11.44 37.25 -0.55
N ALA A 351 -10.35 37.28 0.23
CA ALA A 351 -9.58 36.08 0.52
C ALA A 351 -10.43 35.08 1.32
N LEU A 352 -10.33 33.81 0.96
CA LEU A 352 -11.05 32.71 1.59
C LEU A 352 -10.11 31.77 2.30
N HIS A 353 -10.58 31.26 3.42
CA HIS A 353 -9.97 30.15 4.14
C HIS A 353 -10.54 28.81 3.64
N SER A 354 -11.86 28.72 3.55
CA SER A 354 -12.57 27.53 3.12
C SER A 354 -13.83 27.92 2.37
N TRP A 355 -14.34 27.01 1.55
CA TRP A 355 -15.62 27.17 0.87
C TRP A 355 -16.26 25.79 0.66
N ASN A 356 -17.57 25.78 0.45
CA ASN A 356 -18.34 24.58 0.13
C ASN A 356 -19.66 24.96 -0.53
N GLU A 357 -20.12 24.14 -1.46
CA GLU A 357 -21.45 24.27 -2.06
C GLU A 357 -22.52 23.67 -1.14
N GLU A 358 -23.64 24.37 -0.99
CA GLU A 358 -24.81 23.93 -0.23
C GLU A 358 -26.06 24.38 -0.98
N GLY A 359 -26.54 23.55 -1.91
CA GLY A 359 -27.68 23.92 -2.75
C GLY A 359 -27.32 25.06 -3.70
N ASN A 360 -28.24 26.02 -3.81
CA ASN A 360 -28.05 27.26 -4.55
C ASN A 360 -27.21 28.33 -3.79
N HIS A 361 -26.51 27.94 -2.72
CA HIS A 361 -25.61 28.80 -1.97
C HIS A 361 -24.21 28.20 -1.87
N VAL A 362 -23.23 29.07 -1.70
CA VAL A 362 -21.88 28.69 -1.31
C VAL A 362 -21.63 29.19 0.10
N ARG A 363 -21.34 28.26 1.02
CA ARG A 363 -20.84 28.59 2.35
C ARG A 363 -19.36 28.92 2.23
N VAL A 364 -18.96 30.09 2.68
CA VAL A 364 -17.59 30.60 2.63
C VAL A 364 -17.12 31.03 4.00
N ALA A 365 -15.88 30.70 4.33
CA ALA A 365 -15.18 31.26 5.48
C ALA A 365 -14.10 32.21 4.97
N PHE A 366 -14.17 33.48 5.35
CA PHE A 366 -13.21 34.49 4.93
C PHE A 366 -11.90 34.35 5.70
N GLN A 367 -10.80 34.61 5.00
CA GLN A 367 -9.47 34.64 5.59
C GLN A 367 -9.19 36.06 6.12
N GLY A 368 -8.99 36.20 7.43
CA GLY A 368 -8.58 37.46 8.06
C GLY A 368 -9.61 38.58 8.04
N ALA A 369 -10.85 38.30 7.63
CA ALA A 369 -11.95 39.26 7.61
C ALA A 369 -13.17 38.72 8.35
N THR A 370 -13.90 39.64 9.00
CA THR A 370 -15.21 39.39 9.59
C THR A 370 -16.19 40.44 9.12
N PHE A 371 -17.42 40.03 8.86
CA PHE A 371 -18.54 40.92 8.57
C PHE A 371 -19.52 40.75 9.72
N ASN A 372 -19.99 41.85 10.33
CA ASN A 372 -20.85 41.81 11.52
C ASN A 372 -20.37 40.85 12.65
N GLY A 373 -19.05 40.65 12.81
CA GLY A 373 -18.47 39.73 13.80
C GLY A 373 -18.43 38.25 13.38
N PHE A 374 -18.97 37.89 12.22
CA PHE A 374 -18.94 36.53 11.66
C PHE A 374 -17.86 36.42 10.57
N ASN A 375 -17.07 35.35 10.60
CA ASN A 375 -16.11 35.02 9.53
C ASN A 375 -16.72 34.11 8.45
N THR A 376 -17.86 33.48 8.75
CA THR A 376 -18.47 32.45 7.91
C THR A 376 -19.86 32.90 7.46
N TRP A 377 -20.14 32.73 6.18
CA TRP A 377 -21.29 33.31 5.50
C TRP A 377 -21.75 32.42 4.34
N TYR A 378 -22.99 32.61 3.90
CA TYR A 378 -23.55 32.05 2.67
C TYR A 378 -23.66 33.13 1.60
N ALA A 379 -23.12 32.85 0.42
CA ALA A 379 -23.32 33.65 -0.79
C ALA A 379 -24.23 32.88 -1.76
N PHE A 380 -25.00 33.59 -2.59
CA PHE A 380 -25.76 32.93 -3.66
C PHE A 380 -24.83 32.53 -4.80
N THR A 381 -24.91 31.28 -5.26
CA THR A 381 -23.92 30.68 -6.17
C THR A 381 -23.75 31.48 -7.48
N ASP A 382 -24.85 31.92 -8.11
CA ASP A 382 -24.80 32.68 -9.38
C ASP A 382 -24.25 34.12 -9.25
N HIS A 383 -24.02 34.58 -8.02
CA HIS A 383 -23.51 35.93 -7.75
C HIS A 383 -22.02 35.95 -7.48
N ILE A 384 -21.37 34.80 -7.41
CA ILE A 384 -19.96 34.70 -7.02
C ILE A 384 -19.20 33.69 -7.89
N GLU A 385 -17.88 33.80 -7.85
CA GLU A 385 -16.94 32.80 -8.34
C GLU A 385 -15.91 32.54 -7.25
N ILE A 386 -15.52 31.27 -7.06
CA ILE A 386 -14.41 30.92 -6.18
C ILE A 386 -13.16 30.79 -7.04
N TYR A 387 -12.05 31.32 -6.55
CA TYR A 387 -10.75 31.29 -7.19
C TYR A 387 -9.77 30.50 -6.32
N GLN A 388 -8.89 29.72 -6.96
CA GLN A 388 -7.72 29.13 -6.35
C GLN A 388 -6.50 29.49 -7.21
N ASP A 389 -5.46 30.03 -6.59
CA ASP A 389 -4.23 30.42 -7.30
C ASP A 389 -4.50 31.38 -8.48
N GLY A 390 -5.43 32.32 -8.29
CA GLY A 390 -5.81 33.31 -9.30
C GLY A 390 -6.62 32.75 -10.48
N LYS A 391 -7.01 31.48 -10.46
CA LYS A 391 -7.88 30.87 -11.47
C LYS A 391 -9.26 30.58 -10.88
N PRO A 392 -10.35 30.81 -11.61
CA PRO A 392 -11.68 30.41 -11.15
C PRO A 392 -11.69 28.88 -11.01
N LEU A 393 -12.08 28.39 -9.84
CA LEU A 393 -12.54 27.03 -9.66
C LEU A 393 -13.87 26.92 -10.40
N GLN A 394 -14.04 25.87 -11.19
CA GLN A 394 -15.38 25.52 -11.67
C GLN A 394 -16.18 25.07 -10.46
N ILE A 395 -16.98 25.98 -9.92
CA ILE A 395 -18.15 25.66 -9.11
C ILE A 395 -19.05 24.93 -10.11
N GLU A 396 -19.08 23.61 -10.07
CA GLU A 396 -19.97 22.89 -10.96
C GLU A 396 -21.40 23.28 -10.57
N PRO A 397 -22.28 23.67 -11.51
CA PRO A 397 -23.69 23.82 -11.19
C PRO A 397 -24.17 22.46 -10.68
N GLU A 398 -24.61 22.42 -9.42
CA GLU A 398 -24.90 21.22 -8.65
C GLU A 398 -25.79 20.24 -9.46
N ASP A 399 -25.24 19.08 -9.84
CA ASP A 399 -26.00 17.84 -9.82
C ASP A 399 -26.02 17.42 -8.34
N GLU A 400 -27.20 17.52 -7.72
CA GLU A 400 -27.54 17.14 -6.32
C GLU A 400 -26.50 16.20 -5.67
N GLN A 401 -25.84 16.63 -4.59
CA GLN A 401 -25.18 15.72 -3.65
C GLN A 401 -25.95 15.64 -2.33
N PRO A 402 -25.94 14.47 -1.69
CA PRO A 402 -27.07 13.96 -0.96
C PRO A 402 -27.11 14.46 0.48
N GLN A 403 -28.32 14.73 0.95
CA GLN A 403 -28.58 14.83 2.38
C GLN A 403 -28.21 13.50 3.06
N VAL A 404 -27.56 13.62 4.21
CA VAL A 404 -27.28 12.51 5.13
C VAL A 404 -28.61 11.86 5.55
N ALA A 405 -28.96 10.72 4.94
CA ALA A 405 -30.04 9.88 5.41
C ALA A 405 -29.48 8.78 6.32
N LYS A 406 -29.84 8.86 7.60
CA LYS A 406 -29.83 7.71 8.52
C LYS A 406 -30.70 6.57 7.95
N ARG A 407 -30.30 5.32 8.25
CA ARG A 407 -31.08 4.05 8.32
C ARG A 407 -31.24 3.24 7.01
N THR A 408 -30.65 2.04 6.88
CA THR A 408 -31.10 0.69 7.36
C THR A 408 -32.42 0.16 6.81
N ASP A 409 -33.14 0.90 5.97
CA ASP A 409 -34.49 0.49 5.57
C ASP A 409 -34.48 -0.05 4.14
N GLY A 410 -34.70 -1.35 3.99
CA GLY A 410 -34.81 -1.99 2.68
C GLY A 410 -36.01 -1.45 1.90
N PHE A 411 -35.89 -1.40 0.57
CA PHE A 411 -36.93 -0.93 -0.35
C PHE A 411 -37.37 -2.04 -1.31
N ASN A 412 -38.57 -1.91 -1.88
CA ASN A 412 -39.10 -2.86 -2.85
C ASN A 412 -39.04 -2.28 -4.27
N LEU A 413 -38.69 -3.13 -5.23
CA LEU A 413 -38.66 -2.76 -6.65
C LEU A 413 -39.88 -3.31 -7.39
N PRO A 414 -40.53 -2.52 -8.27
CA PRO A 414 -41.69 -3.00 -9.02
C PRO A 414 -41.39 -4.28 -9.81
N GLY A 415 -42.22 -5.32 -9.60
CA GLY A 415 -42.10 -6.59 -10.31
C GLY A 415 -41.12 -7.58 -9.69
N PHE A 416 -40.56 -7.29 -8.52
CA PHE A 416 -39.68 -8.18 -7.74
C PHE A 416 -40.25 -8.38 -6.34
N ALA A 417 -40.19 -9.62 -5.83
CA ALA A 417 -40.73 -9.97 -4.51
C ALA A 417 -39.73 -9.76 -3.35
N SER A 418 -38.45 -9.54 -3.66
CA SER A 418 -37.39 -9.35 -2.69
C SER A 418 -37.32 -7.92 -2.17
N THR A 419 -36.88 -7.78 -0.92
CA THR A 419 -36.41 -6.50 -0.37
C THR A 419 -34.98 -6.25 -0.82
N PHE A 420 -34.69 -5.03 -1.26
CA PHE A 420 -33.39 -4.57 -1.74
C PHE A 420 -32.83 -3.51 -0.79
N TYR A 421 -31.50 -3.37 -0.76
CA TYR A 421 -30.85 -2.35 0.04
C TYR A 421 -29.96 -1.45 -0.82
N LEU A 422 -29.88 -0.16 -0.50
CA LEU A 422 -29.08 0.80 -1.26
C LEU A 422 -27.57 0.47 -1.24
N SER A 423 -27.15 -0.25 -0.20
CA SER A 423 -25.80 -0.78 -0.03
C SER A 423 -25.52 -2.06 -0.84
N GLU A 424 -26.52 -2.67 -1.46
CA GLU A 424 -26.35 -3.89 -2.25
C GLU A 424 -25.92 -3.59 -3.69
N PRO A 425 -25.08 -4.46 -4.28
CA PRO A 425 -24.77 -4.38 -5.69
C PRO A 425 -26.01 -4.72 -6.53
N ILE A 426 -26.18 -4.04 -7.67
CA ILE A 426 -27.32 -4.22 -8.58
C ILE A 426 -27.31 -5.62 -9.19
N VAL A 427 -26.12 -6.15 -9.47
CA VAL A 427 -25.90 -7.53 -9.94
C VAL A 427 -25.04 -8.29 -8.91
N PRO A 428 -25.24 -9.61 -8.73
CA PRO A 428 -24.43 -10.39 -7.80
C PRO A 428 -22.94 -10.27 -8.07
N ASN A 429 -22.14 -10.02 -7.04
CA ASN A 429 -20.69 -9.76 -7.12
C ASN A 429 -20.31 -8.57 -8.03
N GLY A 430 -21.24 -7.66 -8.30
CA GLY A 430 -21.01 -6.46 -9.11
C GLY A 430 -20.38 -5.30 -8.34
N HIS A 431 -19.94 -4.29 -9.08
CA HIS A 431 -19.26 -3.10 -8.56
C HIS A 431 -20.14 -1.84 -8.59
N PHE A 432 -21.34 -1.93 -9.16
CA PHE A 432 -22.34 -0.86 -9.17
C PHE A 432 -23.49 -1.17 -8.24
N TYR A 433 -23.90 -0.19 -7.43
CA TYR A 433 -24.81 -0.34 -6.31
C TYR A 433 -26.13 0.40 -6.51
N TRP A 434 -27.18 -0.05 -5.84
CA TRP A 434 -28.50 0.58 -5.93
C TRP A 434 -28.48 2.06 -5.50
N ARG A 435 -27.64 2.43 -4.53
CA ARG A 435 -27.44 3.85 -4.15
C ARG A 435 -26.99 4.73 -5.32
N GLU A 436 -26.20 4.19 -6.23
CA GLU A 436 -25.67 4.93 -7.39
C GLU A 436 -26.72 5.05 -8.49
N ALA A 437 -27.41 3.94 -8.80
CA ALA A 437 -28.43 3.95 -9.84
C ALA A 437 -29.66 4.79 -9.47
N LEU A 438 -30.03 4.82 -8.18
CA LEU A 438 -31.27 5.41 -7.67
C LEU A 438 -31.07 6.71 -6.89
N HIS A 439 -29.85 7.27 -6.92
CA HIS A 439 -29.53 8.51 -6.23
C HIS A 439 -29.90 8.45 -4.74
N ASN A 440 -29.26 7.53 -4.02
CA ASN A 440 -29.51 7.23 -2.61
C ASN A 440 -30.98 6.95 -2.26
N GLY A 441 -31.76 6.44 -3.23
CA GLY A 441 -33.15 6.03 -3.03
C GLY A 441 -34.17 7.13 -3.34
N GLU A 442 -33.74 8.33 -3.74
CA GLU A 442 -34.66 9.40 -4.14
C GLU A 442 -35.38 9.09 -5.45
N ARG A 443 -34.75 8.30 -6.32
CA ARG A 443 -35.21 8.02 -7.68
C ARG A 443 -35.65 6.55 -7.80
N ILE A 444 -36.68 6.14 -7.05
CA ILE A 444 -37.20 4.77 -7.13
C ILE A 444 -37.94 4.55 -8.48
N PRO A 445 -37.60 3.49 -9.25
CA PRO A 445 -38.29 3.19 -10.51
C PRO A 445 -39.77 2.90 -10.31
N ARG A 446 -40.61 3.41 -11.22
CA ARG A 446 -42.07 3.25 -11.15
C ARG A 446 -42.61 2.03 -11.91
N SER A 447 -41.79 1.38 -12.72
CA SER A 447 -42.20 0.23 -13.53
C SER A 447 -41.16 -0.87 -13.54
N LYS A 448 -41.62 -2.12 -13.67
CA LYS A 448 -40.74 -3.29 -13.80
C LYS A 448 -39.77 -3.14 -14.97
N ALA A 449 -40.24 -2.58 -16.09
CA ALA A 449 -39.41 -2.35 -17.27
C ALA A 449 -38.21 -1.42 -16.99
N HIS A 450 -38.37 -0.40 -16.14
CA HIS A 450 -37.25 0.48 -15.77
C HIS A 450 -36.23 -0.25 -14.89
N VAL A 451 -36.70 -1.09 -13.97
CA VAL A 451 -35.81 -1.92 -13.14
C VAL A 451 -35.01 -2.90 -14.01
N GLU A 452 -35.66 -3.54 -14.99
CA GLU A 452 -35.01 -4.44 -15.95
C GLU A 452 -33.98 -3.71 -16.81
N ASN A 453 -34.24 -2.45 -17.21
CA ASN A 453 -33.26 -1.61 -17.92
C ASN A 453 -32.03 -1.31 -17.06
N ILE A 454 -32.21 -0.97 -15.77
CA ILE A 454 -31.10 -0.72 -14.84
C ILE A 454 -30.26 -1.99 -14.68
N LEU A 455 -30.91 -3.14 -14.46
CA LEU A 455 -30.23 -4.44 -14.39
C LEU A 455 -29.45 -4.77 -15.67
N ALA A 456 -30.03 -4.50 -16.84
CA ALA A 456 -29.38 -4.74 -18.13
C ALA A 456 -28.17 -3.83 -18.35
N LEU A 457 -28.27 -2.54 -18.01
CA LEU A 457 -27.15 -1.61 -18.12
C LEU A 457 -26.05 -1.95 -17.11
N ALA A 458 -26.40 -2.31 -15.87
CA ALA A 458 -25.43 -2.72 -14.84
C ALA A 458 -24.57 -3.89 -15.29
N ARG A 459 -25.17 -4.94 -15.90
CA ARG A 459 -24.40 -6.07 -16.46
C ARG A 459 -23.38 -5.62 -17.51
N ARG A 460 -23.76 -4.70 -18.41
CA ARG A 460 -22.83 -4.17 -19.40
C ARG A 460 -21.77 -3.27 -18.77
N LEU A 461 -22.08 -2.59 -17.68
CA LEU A 461 -21.11 -1.74 -17.00
C LEU A 461 -20.01 -2.54 -16.29
N GLU A 462 -20.27 -3.76 -15.85
CA GLU A 462 -19.21 -4.65 -15.37
C GLU A 462 -18.17 -4.91 -16.47
N GLU A 463 -18.63 -5.21 -17.71
CA GLU A 463 -17.74 -5.37 -18.86
C GLU A 463 -16.99 -4.07 -19.21
N VAL A 464 -17.67 -2.92 -19.13
CA VAL A 464 -17.07 -1.60 -19.34
C VAL A 464 -15.96 -1.34 -18.33
N ARG A 465 -16.19 -1.62 -17.05
CA ARG A 465 -15.22 -1.46 -15.98
C ARG A 465 -13.97 -2.29 -16.26
N ASP A 466 -14.14 -3.55 -16.64
CA ASP A 466 -13.01 -4.44 -16.97
C ASP A 466 -12.21 -3.94 -18.17
N ARG A 467 -12.90 -3.49 -19.24
CA ARG A 467 -12.26 -2.88 -20.42
C ARG A 467 -11.54 -1.57 -20.11
N LEU A 468 -11.95 -0.87 -19.06
CA LEU A 468 -11.30 0.36 -18.57
C LEU A 468 -10.23 0.08 -17.49
N GLY A 469 -9.86 -1.18 -17.30
CA GLY A 469 -8.74 -1.62 -16.46
C GLY A 469 -9.13 -2.03 -15.05
N GLY A 470 -10.42 -2.27 -14.76
CA GLY A 470 -10.88 -2.78 -13.47
C GLY A 470 -10.81 -1.77 -12.32
N PHE A 471 -10.67 -0.48 -12.60
CA PHE A 471 -10.66 0.56 -11.57
C PHE A 471 -12.10 0.99 -11.22
N PRO A 472 -12.33 1.53 -10.00
CA PRO A 472 -13.62 2.13 -9.66
C PRO A 472 -14.04 3.20 -10.66
N MET A 473 -15.33 3.22 -10.98
CA MET A 473 -15.98 4.23 -11.82
C MET A 473 -16.98 4.99 -10.98
N THR A 474 -17.02 6.32 -11.10
CA THR A 474 -17.99 7.16 -10.41
C THR A 474 -19.21 7.32 -11.30
N VAL A 475 -20.38 6.93 -10.80
CA VAL A 475 -21.67 7.22 -11.45
C VAL A 475 -22.10 8.62 -11.04
N THR A 476 -22.25 9.52 -12.01
CA THR A 476 -22.74 10.89 -11.78
C THR A 476 -24.26 10.96 -11.98
N SER A 477 -24.79 10.21 -12.95
CA SER A 477 -26.22 10.12 -13.21
C SER A 477 -26.56 8.77 -13.82
N TRP A 478 -27.71 8.20 -13.46
CA TRP A 478 -28.21 6.94 -14.03
C TRP A 478 -29.73 7.01 -14.24
N TYR A 479 -30.54 6.46 -13.32
CA TYR A 479 -31.98 6.55 -13.44
C TYR A 479 -32.44 7.93 -12.98
N ARG A 480 -33.00 8.69 -13.92
CA ARG A 480 -33.38 10.08 -13.73
C ARG A 480 -34.81 10.28 -14.23
N PRO A 481 -35.83 9.96 -13.42
CA PRO A 481 -37.23 10.26 -13.77
C PRO A 481 -37.50 11.77 -13.70
N GLU A 482 -38.66 12.22 -14.16
CA GLU A 482 -39.12 13.58 -13.85
C GLU A 482 -39.46 13.70 -12.35
N PRO A 483 -39.18 14.85 -11.71
CA PRO A 483 -38.69 16.12 -12.29
C PRO A 483 -37.16 16.23 -12.49
N TRP A 484 -36.38 15.29 -11.95
CA TRP A 484 -34.91 15.35 -11.96
C TRP A 484 -34.30 15.45 -13.36
N ASN A 485 -34.95 14.85 -14.37
CA ASN A 485 -34.45 14.94 -15.75
C ASN A 485 -34.55 16.34 -16.31
N SER A 486 -35.65 17.06 -16.05
CA SER A 486 -35.79 18.47 -16.42
C SER A 486 -34.81 19.36 -15.66
N SER A 487 -34.60 19.12 -14.35
CA SER A 487 -33.63 19.88 -13.52
C SER A 487 -32.21 19.77 -14.04
N ALA A 488 -31.79 18.58 -14.50
CA ALA A 488 -30.48 18.34 -15.11
C ALA A 488 -30.37 18.81 -16.58
N GLY A 489 -31.32 19.61 -17.07
CA GLY A 489 -31.34 20.07 -18.47
C GLY A 489 -31.54 18.94 -19.51
N GLY A 490 -32.08 17.80 -19.07
CA GLY A 490 -32.28 16.63 -19.90
C GLY A 490 -33.37 16.81 -20.95
N VAL A 491 -33.17 16.22 -22.13
CA VAL A 491 -34.18 16.18 -23.19
C VAL A 491 -35.32 15.23 -22.85
N SER A 492 -36.52 15.49 -23.38
CA SER A 492 -37.75 14.71 -23.10
C SER A 492 -37.70 13.26 -23.56
N ASN A 493 -36.79 12.91 -24.47
CA ASN A 493 -36.54 11.55 -24.94
C ASN A 493 -35.24 10.94 -24.37
N SER A 494 -34.75 11.48 -23.24
CA SER A 494 -33.56 11.00 -22.53
C SER A 494 -33.70 9.54 -22.13
N ARG A 495 -32.63 8.77 -22.32
CA ARG A 495 -32.55 7.36 -21.91
C ARG A 495 -32.37 7.20 -20.39
N HIS A 496 -32.05 8.26 -19.67
CA HIS A 496 -32.02 8.25 -18.20
C HIS A 496 -33.43 8.10 -17.61
N LEU A 497 -34.47 8.60 -18.29
CA LEU A 497 -35.88 8.52 -17.86
C LEU A 497 -36.38 7.07 -17.69
N SER A 498 -35.77 6.14 -18.45
CA SER A 498 -36.13 4.71 -18.45
C SER A 498 -35.07 3.81 -17.81
N GLY A 499 -33.98 4.39 -17.28
CA GLY A 499 -32.88 3.64 -16.63
C GLY A 499 -31.91 2.99 -17.61
N GLN A 500 -31.96 3.38 -18.88
CA GLN A 500 -31.16 2.82 -19.97
C GLN A 500 -29.84 3.55 -20.20
N ALA A 501 -29.58 4.64 -19.48
CA ALA A 501 -28.37 5.45 -19.62
C ALA A 501 -27.67 5.68 -18.28
N VAL A 502 -26.36 5.91 -18.37
CA VAL A 502 -25.50 6.28 -17.26
C VAL A 502 -24.46 7.30 -17.74
N ASP A 503 -24.12 8.23 -16.87
CA ASP A 503 -23.03 9.17 -17.02
C ASP A 503 -21.95 8.82 -15.99
N VAL A 504 -20.74 8.50 -16.46
CA VAL A 504 -19.66 7.95 -15.63
C VAL A 504 -18.36 8.73 -15.77
N LEU A 505 -17.60 8.74 -14.67
CA LEU A 505 -16.21 9.19 -14.60
C LEU A 505 -15.31 8.01 -14.25
N ARG A 506 -14.09 8.02 -14.78
CA ARG A 506 -13.01 7.11 -14.35
C ARG A 506 -11.80 7.98 -14.02
N PRO A 507 -11.40 8.09 -12.75
CA PRO A 507 -10.26 8.91 -12.35
C PRO A 507 -9.02 8.63 -13.21
N GLY A 508 -8.40 9.67 -13.78
CA GLY A 508 -7.24 9.53 -14.66
C GLY A 508 -7.54 9.13 -16.11
N LEU A 509 -8.80 9.05 -16.53
CA LEU A 509 -9.19 8.97 -17.94
C LEU A 509 -10.20 10.06 -18.29
N THR A 510 -9.97 10.72 -19.42
CA THR A 510 -10.96 11.61 -20.04
C THR A 510 -12.10 10.80 -20.67
N GLY A 511 -13.26 11.41 -20.88
CA GLY A 511 -14.38 10.82 -21.61
C GLY A 511 -13.98 10.31 -22.99
N ARG A 512 -13.11 11.05 -23.68
CA ARG A 512 -12.54 10.65 -24.97
C ARG A 512 -11.66 9.40 -24.87
N GLN A 513 -10.81 9.30 -23.85
CA GLN A 513 -9.97 8.10 -23.62
C GLN A 513 -10.83 6.89 -23.24
N MET A 514 -11.85 7.07 -22.41
CA MET A 514 -12.80 5.99 -22.10
C MET A 514 -13.54 5.54 -23.36
N ALA A 515 -14.10 6.47 -24.13
CA ALA A 515 -14.77 6.17 -25.40
C ALA A 515 -13.86 5.44 -26.39
N SER A 516 -12.59 5.85 -26.50
CA SER A 516 -11.60 5.19 -27.35
C SER A 516 -11.34 3.74 -26.94
N ARG A 517 -11.33 3.43 -25.65
CA ARG A 517 -11.13 2.06 -25.13
C ARG A 517 -12.36 1.18 -25.30
N LEU A 518 -13.55 1.79 -25.22
CA LEU A 518 -14.83 1.09 -25.43
C LEU A 518 -15.19 0.92 -26.90
N GLY A 519 -14.57 1.69 -27.79
CA GLY A 519 -14.59 1.51 -29.25
C GLY A 519 -15.97 1.20 -29.82
N ASP A 520 -16.18 -0.07 -30.11
CA ASP A 520 -17.33 -0.64 -30.82
C ASP A 520 -18.61 -0.80 -29.97
N TRP A 521 -18.69 -0.11 -28.83
CA TRP A 521 -19.85 -0.10 -27.93
C TRP A 521 -21.19 -0.13 -28.69
N PRO A 522 -22.06 -1.13 -28.48
CA PRO A 522 -23.21 -1.38 -29.34
C PRO A 522 -24.35 -0.36 -29.16
N GLY A 523 -24.40 0.36 -28.04
CA GLY A 523 -25.45 1.34 -27.76
C GLY A 523 -25.03 2.79 -28.03
N GLY A 524 -25.67 3.73 -27.34
CA GLY A 524 -25.30 5.14 -27.39
C GLY A 524 -24.04 5.42 -26.57
N MET A 525 -23.17 6.28 -27.08
CA MET A 525 -21.97 6.74 -26.40
C MET A 525 -21.75 8.23 -26.66
N GLY A 526 -21.73 9.03 -25.60
CA GLY A 526 -21.60 10.48 -25.66
C GLY A 526 -20.36 10.97 -24.95
N ILE A 527 -19.67 11.96 -25.52
CA ILE A 527 -18.58 12.69 -24.88
C ILE A 527 -18.90 14.18 -24.89
N TYR A 528 -18.54 14.93 -23.85
CA TYR A 528 -18.93 16.33 -23.73
C TYR A 528 -17.70 17.23 -23.66
N ARG A 529 -17.76 18.37 -24.36
CA ARG A 529 -16.68 19.39 -24.27
C ARG A 529 -16.67 20.08 -22.92
N SER A 530 -17.85 20.43 -22.42
CA SER A 530 -18.02 21.09 -21.12
C SER A 530 -17.69 20.16 -19.94
N TYR A 531 -17.81 18.84 -20.16
CA TYR A 531 -17.47 17.82 -19.16
C TYR A 531 -16.47 16.82 -19.77
N PRO A 532 -15.19 17.21 -19.93
CA PRO A 532 -14.20 16.47 -20.71
C PRO A 532 -13.87 15.09 -20.12
N ASN A 533 -14.16 14.88 -18.84
CA ASN A 533 -13.95 13.62 -18.14
C ASN A 533 -15.19 12.71 -18.14
N LEU A 534 -16.35 13.24 -18.55
CA LEU A 534 -17.62 12.52 -18.55
C LEU A 534 -17.75 11.65 -19.80
N LEU A 535 -18.18 10.41 -19.58
CA LEU A 535 -18.63 9.51 -20.63
C LEU A 535 -20.09 9.15 -20.38
N HIS A 536 -20.93 9.43 -21.36
CA HIS A 536 -22.29 8.89 -21.39
C HIS A 536 -22.31 7.54 -22.08
N LEU A 537 -23.02 6.59 -21.50
CA LEU A 537 -23.32 5.29 -22.11
C LEU A 537 -24.82 4.99 -21.98
N ASP A 538 -25.42 4.49 -23.04
CA ASP A 538 -26.75 3.91 -22.98
C ASP A 538 -26.86 2.60 -23.76
N ILE A 539 -27.87 1.81 -23.43
CA ILE A 539 -28.11 0.48 -24.01
C ILE A 539 -29.15 0.46 -25.14
N ARG A 540 -29.39 1.59 -25.83
CA ARG A 540 -30.30 1.62 -26.98
C ARG A 540 -29.91 0.55 -28.04
N PRO A 541 -30.87 0.05 -28.85
CA PRO A 541 -30.64 -1.11 -29.70
C PRO A 541 -29.79 -0.83 -30.96
N TYR A 542 -29.26 0.38 -31.11
CA TYR A 542 -28.45 0.81 -32.24
C TYR A 542 -27.32 1.72 -31.78
N ARG A 543 -26.22 1.74 -32.56
CA ARG A 543 -25.08 2.60 -32.27
C ARG A 543 -25.47 4.08 -32.48
N ALA A 544 -25.21 4.90 -31.47
CA ALA A 544 -25.31 6.35 -31.56
C ALA A 544 -24.06 6.99 -30.93
N ARG A 545 -23.57 8.08 -31.51
CA ARG A 545 -22.40 8.82 -31.04
C ARG A 545 -22.68 10.31 -31.08
N TRP A 546 -22.30 11.03 -30.02
CA TRP A 546 -22.39 12.48 -30.00
C TRP A 546 -21.30 13.08 -29.14
N GLY A 547 -20.95 14.32 -29.46
CA GLY A 547 -20.06 15.14 -28.66
C GLY A 547 -19.77 16.44 -29.39
N GLY A 548 -19.75 17.54 -28.65
CA GLY A 548 -19.61 18.89 -29.22
C GLY A 548 -18.36 18.95 -30.11
N ALA A 549 -18.57 19.34 -31.38
CA ALA A 549 -17.55 19.45 -32.42
C ALA A 549 -16.49 20.43 -32.04
#